data_AF-A0A382Q2K1-F1
#
_entry.id   AF-A0A382Q2K1-F1
#
_cell.length_a   1.000
_cell.length_b   1.000
_cell.length_c   1.000
_cell.angle_alpha   90.00
_cell.angle_beta   90.00
_cell.angle_gamma   90.00
#
_symmetry.space_group_name_H-M   'P 1'
#
loop_
_entity.id
_entity.type
_entity.pdbx_description
1 polymer ?
#
loop_
_entity_poly.entity_id
_entity_poly.type
_entity_poly.pdbx_seq_one_letter_code
_entity_poly.pdbx_strand_id
1 'polypeptide(L)'
;MKDYFSATYSDARAQFLSACLDAKATVKSYQNPERGPAGESLFTDTTWIGPDGATNVVVVTSSTHGVEGFAGSAIQIGLLRDSDAPKPTGDVALLLVHAINPYGFAWLRRENEDNVDLNRNFVDHKNNNYPENDLFEEIVDYLVPIEWDDAAFDNYLTAIQSLNEKYGEVPVRKAMHKGQYKHPNSIHYGGSSATWSNTTLELICSNYLKQSKRAAMIDIHTGLGPYGYGELMTPSKPGEPVFDFFFDWYGDEIHSTTAGASLYAGSKGSILAG
;
A
#
# COMPACT_ATOMS: atom_id res chain seq x y z
N MET A 1 7.71 27.62 -3.08
CA MET A 1 7.79 26.17 -2.82
C MET A 1 6.49 25.58 -3.34
N LYS A 2 6.53 24.56 -4.20
CA LYS A 2 5.30 23.90 -4.68
C LYS A 2 4.71 23.16 -3.48
N ASP A 3 3.55 23.58 -2.99
CA ASP A 3 2.91 22.99 -1.82
C ASP A 3 1.94 21.89 -2.29
N TYR A 4 2.41 20.66 -2.28
CA TYR A 4 1.63 19.47 -2.67
C TYR A 4 1.16 18.65 -1.46
N PHE A 5 1.71 18.91 -0.28
CA PHE A 5 1.37 18.19 0.93
C PHE A 5 0.12 18.78 1.57
N SER A 6 -0.55 17.97 2.37
CA SER A 6 -1.77 18.35 3.08
C SER A 6 -1.69 17.85 4.52
N ALA A 7 -2.37 18.52 5.43
CA ALA A 7 -2.42 18.14 6.84
C ALA A 7 -3.58 17.18 7.15
N THR A 8 -4.59 17.12 6.28
CA THR A 8 -5.77 16.26 6.46
C THR A 8 -6.08 15.48 5.17
N TYR A 9 -6.80 14.37 5.31
CA TYR A 9 -7.37 13.63 4.18
C TYR A 9 -8.24 14.53 3.29
N SER A 10 -9.12 15.33 3.91
CA SER A 10 -10.04 16.21 3.20
C SER A 10 -9.30 17.24 2.34
N ASP A 11 -8.25 17.86 2.88
CA ASP A 11 -7.41 18.79 2.12
C ASP A 11 -6.65 18.07 1.00
N ALA A 12 -6.08 16.90 1.28
CA ALA A 12 -5.35 16.09 0.29
C ALA A 12 -6.24 15.72 -0.90
N ARG A 13 -7.46 15.26 -0.63
CA ARG A 13 -8.46 14.95 -1.64
C ARG A 13 -8.88 16.19 -2.41
N ALA A 14 -9.18 17.30 -1.74
CA ALA A 14 -9.57 18.54 -2.39
C ALA A 14 -8.47 19.04 -3.35
N GLN A 15 -7.20 18.96 -2.94
CA GLN A 15 -6.07 19.30 -3.79
C GLN A 15 -5.92 18.36 -4.99
N PHE A 16 -6.08 17.04 -4.80
CA PHE A 16 -6.06 16.07 -5.89
C PHE A 16 -7.17 16.33 -6.91
N LEU A 17 -8.41 16.55 -6.46
CA LEU A 17 -9.54 16.86 -7.35
C LEU A 17 -9.33 18.17 -8.12
N SER A 18 -8.78 19.19 -7.46
CA SER A 18 -8.39 20.44 -8.13
C SER A 18 -7.31 20.21 -9.18
N ALA A 19 -6.28 19.40 -8.88
CA ALA A 19 -5.24 19.07 -9.84
C ALA A 19 -5.78 18.29 -11.06
N CYS A 20 -6.73 17.38 -10.85
CA CYS A 20 -7.43 16.70 -11.94
C CYS A 20 -8.23 17.68 -12.82
N LEU A 21 -8.93 18.63 -12.19
CA LEU A 21 -9.68 19.67 -12.92
C LEU A 21 -8.74 20.54 -13.78
N ASP A 22 -7.62 20.98 -13.21
CA ASP A 22 -6.60 21.79 -13.92
C ASP A 22 -6.03 21.01 -15.12
N ALA A 23 -5.79 19.70 -14.94
CA ALA A 23 -5.35 18.79 -15.99
C ALA A 23 -6.45 18.40 -16.99
N LYS A 24 -7.71 18.85 -16.77
CA LYS A 24 -8.91 18.44 -17.53
C LYS A 24 -9.09 16.92 -17.59
N ALA A 25 -8.67 16.22 -16.54
CA ALA A 25 -8.74 14.78 -16.44
C ALA A 25 -10.06 14.37 -15.75
N THR A 26 -10.70 13.32 -16.26
CA THR A 26 -11.98 12.84 -15.74
C THR A 26 -11.75 12.08 -14.44
N VAL A 27 -12.50 12.44 -13.39
CA VAL A 27 -12.46 11.75 -12.10
C VAL A 27 -13.63 10.78 -11.96
N LYS A 28 -13.35 9.60 -11.42
CA LYS A 28 -14.36 8.67 -10.92
C LYS A 28 -14.14 8.42 -9.43
N SER A 29 -15.18 8.54 -8.64
CA SER A 29 -15.13 8.42 -7.18
C SER A 29 -15.84 7.16 -6.69
N TYR A 30 -15.24 6.49 -5.73
CA TYR A 30 -15.74 5.28 -5.08
C TYR A 30 -15.90 5.59 -3.60
N GLN A 31 -17.14 5.66 -3.11
CA GLN A 31 -17.41 6.04 -1.73
C GLN A 31 -17.19 4.86 -0.78
N ASN A 32 -16.37 5.06 0.24
CA ASN A 32 -16.25 4.13 1.35
C ASN A 32 -17.51 4.24 2.25
N PRO A 33 -18.04 3.12 2.77
CA PRO A 33 -19.25 3.13 3.59
C PRO A 33 -19.07 3.88 4.92
N GLU A 34 -17.85 3.90 5.45
CA GLU A 34 -17.51 4.54 6.72
C GLU A 34 -17.22 6.03 6.59
N ARG A 35 -17.11 6.69 7.75
CA ARG A 35 -16.88 8.13 7.88
C ARG A 35 -15.51 8.45 8.41
N GLY A 36 -15.01 9.63 8.05
CA GLY A 36 -13.80 10.19 8.64
C GLY A 36 -14.03 10.68 10.08
N PRO A 37 -12.95 11.09 10.77
CA PRO A 37 -13.03 11.52 12.16
C PRO A 37 -13.86 12.79 12.38
N ALA A 38 -14.08 13.62 11.35
CA ALA A 38 -14.97 14.77 11.39
C ALA A 38 -16.38 14.47 10.83
N GLY A 39 -16.69 13.19 10.57
CA GLY A 39 -17.96 12.76 9.96
C GLY A 39 -18.01 12.95 8.45
N GLU A 40 -16.91 13.32 7.80
CA GLU A 40 -16.83 13.51 6.35
C GLU A 40 -17.02 12.18 5.59
N SER A 41 -17.52 12.27 4.35
CA SER A 41 -17.53 11.13 3.44
C SER A 41 -16.11 10.81 2.97
N LEU A 42 -15.78 9.51 2.95
CA LEU A 42 -14.51 8.99 2.50
C LEU A 42 -14.64 8.38 1.10
N PHE A 43 -13.59 8.54 0.30
CA PHE A 43 -13.56 8.13 -1.11
C PHE A 43 -12.16 7.71 -1.55
N THR A 44 -12.14 6.71 -2.43
CA THR A 44 -11.05 6.49 -3.39
C THR A 44 -11.42 7.18 -4.69
N ASP A 45 -10.50 7.94 -5.28
CA ASP A 45 -10.73 8.66 -6.53
C ASP A 45 -9.75 8.19 -7.61
N THR A 46 -10.22 8.00 -8.83
CA THR A 46 -9.36 7.60 -9.96
C THR A 46 -9.38 8.66 -11.06
N THR A 47 -8.23 8.86 -11.72
CA THR A 47 -8.14 9.67 -12.94
C THR A 47 -7.25 8.98 -13.97
N TRP A 48 -7.57 9.19 -15.25
CA TRP A 48 -6.86 8.62 -16.40
C TRP A 48 -6.26 9.74 -17.25
N ILE A 49 -4.97 9.61 -17.56
CA ILE A 49 -4.23 10.57 -18.39
C ILE A 49 -3.59 9.82 -19.55
N GLY A 50 -3.79 10.30 -20.78
CA GLY A 50 -3.32 9.66 -22.00
C GLY A 50 -4.48 9.17 -22.87
N PRO A 51 -4.20 8.43 -23.96
CA PRO A 51 -5.24 7.92 -24.85
C PRO A 51 -6.21 6.96 -24.15
N ASP A 52 -7.51 7.06 -24.44
CA ASP A 52 -8.54 6.18 -23.84
C ASP A 52 -8.32 4.70 -24.17
N GLY A 53 -7.74 4.40 -25.34
CA GLY A 53 -7.45 3.04 -25.81
C GLY A 53 -6.01 2.58 -25.55
N ALA A 54 -5.27 3.25 -24.65
CA ALA A 54 -3.87 2.92 -24.43
C ALA A 54 -3.71 1.47 -23.95
N THR A 55 -2.79 0.73 -24.57
CA THR A 55 -2.56 -0.68 -24.21
C THR A 55 -1.44 -0.88 -23.20
N ASN A 56 -0.67 0.16 -22.90
CA ASN A 56 0.34 0.17 -21.84
C ASN A 56 -0.08 1.16 -20.76
N VAL A 57 -0.23 0.68 -19.53
CA VAL A 57 -0.76 1.50 -18.43
C VAL A 57 0.23 1.49 -17.26
N VAL A 58 0.57 2.69 -16.77
CA VAL A 58 1.21 2.85 -15.47
C VAL A 58 0.11 3.17 -14.47
N VAL A 59 -0.01 2.34 -13.44
CA VAL A 59 -0.95 2.54 -12.33
C VAL A 59 -0.16 3.07 -11.15
N VAL A 60 -0.56 4.20 -10.57
CA VAL A 60 0.06 4.74 -9.36
C VAL A 60 -1.00 4.78 -8.28
N THR A 61 -0.80 3.98 -7.23
CA THR A 61 -1.69 3.91 -6.08
C THR A 61 -1.07 4.63 -4.89
N SER A 62 -1.92 5.22 -4.06
CA SER A 62 -1.53 5.82 -2.81
C SER A 62 -2.39 5.28 -1.67
N SER A 63 -1.86 5.36 -0.46
CA SER A 63 -2.60 5.04 0.76
C SER A 63 -2.98 3.56 0.90
N THR A 64 -2.16 2.62 0.45
CA THR A 64 -2.39 1.20 0.80
C THR A 64 -2.28 1.02 2.30
N HIS A 65 -1.21 1.53 2.91
CA HIS A 65 -1.25 1.92 4.30
C HIS A 65 -1.81 3.34 4.41
N GLY A 66 -2.88 3.50 5.19
CA GLY A 66 -3.68 4.72 5.18
C GLY A 66 -2.89 6.00 5.45
N VAL A 67 -2.12 6.03 6.54
CA VAL A 67 -1.32 7.18 6.97
C VAL A 67 -0.27 7.61 5.94
N GLU A 68 0.14 6.71 5.05
CA GLU A 68 1.12 7.00 4.00
C GLU A 68 0.47 7.71 2.79
N GLY A 69 -0.86 7.84 2.82
CA GLY A 69 -1.66 8.59 1.85
C GLY A 69 -1.24 10.05 1.71
N PHE A 70 -0.67 10.69 2.74
CA PHE A 70 -0.18 12.08 2.63
C PHE A 70 0.94 12.21 1.59
N ALA A 71 1.94 11.32 1.66
CA ALA A 71 3.05 11.31 0.73
C ALA A 71 2.60 10.87 -0.67
N GLY A 72 1.82 9.79 -0.74
CA GLY A 72 1.29 9.31 -2.02
C GLY A 72 0.40 10.32 -2.73
N SER A 73 -0.47 11.01 -1.99
CA SER A 73 -1.32 12.09 -2.52
C SER A 73 -0.47 13.25 -3.06
N ALA A 74 0.53 13.70 -2.30
CA ALA A 74 1.40 14.79 -2.73
C ALA A 74 2.15 14.46 -4.03
N ILE A 75 2.64 13.22 -4.15
CA ILE A 75 3.30 12.73 -5.37
C ILE A 75 2.32 12.72 -6.55
N GLN A 76 1.11 12.20 -6.36
CA GLN A 76 0.08 12.17 -7.41
C GLN A 76 -0.34 13.58 -7.85
N ILE A 77 -0.48 14.53 -6.91
CA ILE A 77 -0.74 15.94 -7.21
C ILE A 77 0.42 16.55 -8.00
N GLY A 78 1.67 16.22 -7.64
CA GLY A 78 2.87 16.62 -8.38
C GLY A 78 2.87 16.08 -9.81
N LEU A 79 2.54 14.79 -10.01
CA LEU A 79 2.42 14.19 -11.34
C LEU A 79 1.39 14.91 -12.23
N LEU A 80 0.32 15.46 -11.63
CA LEU A 80 -0.68 16.24 -12.35
C LEU A 80 -0.21 17.67 -12.65
N ARG A 81 0.24 18.40 -11.62
CA ARG A 81 0.49 19.85 -11.67
C ARG A 81 1.88 20.24 -12.14
N ASP A 82 2.89 19.42 -11.87
CA ASP A 82 4.26 19.77 -12.22
C ASP A 82 4.46 19.72 -13.74
N SER A 83 5.00 20.81 -14.29
CA SER A 83 5.35 20.91 -15.71
C SER A 83 6.50 19.98 -16.08
N ASP A 84 7.37 19.69 -15.11
CA ASP A 84 8.56 18.87 -15.30
C ASP A 84 8.27 17.39 -15.02
N ALA A 85 7.10 17.06 -14.46
CA ALA A 85 6.68 15.67 -14.27
C ALA A 85 6.47 14.99 -15.64
N PRO A 86 6.92 13.73 -15.78
CA PRO A 86 6.74 12.99 -17.02
C PRO A 86 5.25 12.85 -17.33
N LYS A 87 4.88 13.12 -18.58
CA LYS A 87 3.52 12.93 -19.09
C LYS A 87 3.48 11.73 -20.02
N PRO A 88 2.36 10.97 -20.05
CA PRO A 88 2.22 9.85 -20.97
C PRO A 88 2.36 10.33 -22.42
N THR A 89 3.07 9.56 -23.25
CA THR A 89 3.23 9.82 -24.69
C THR A 89 3.01 8.53 -25.48
N GLY A 90 2.54 8.65 -26.73
CA GLY A 90 2.26 7.48 -27.58
C GLY A 90 1.15 6.60 -27.02
N ASP A 91 1.34 5.28 -27.06
CA ASP A 91 0.40 4.26 -26.56
C ASP A 91 0.60 3.96 -25.06
N VAL A 92 0.64 5.02 -24.24
CA VAL A 92 0.81 4.92 -22.78
C VAL A 92 -0.24 5.77 -22.09
N ALA A 93 -0.84 5.23 -21.03
CA ALA A 93 -1.67 5.97 -20.10
C ALA A 93 -1.18 5.86 -18.66
N LEU A 94 -1.51 6.88 -17.88
CA LEU A 94 -1.30 6.94 -16.44
C LEU A 94 -2.67 6.89 -15.75
N LEU A 95 -2.88 5.83 -14.97
CA LEU A 95 -4.02 5.68 -14.07
C LEU A 95 -3.56 6.04 -12.64
N LEU A 96 -4.07 7.13 -12.10
CA LEU A 96 -3.87 7.45 -10.69
C LEU A 96 -5.04 6.91 -9.88
N VAL A 97 -4.74 6.17 -8.82
CA VAL A 97 -5.71 5.73 -7.81
C VAL A 97 -5.36 6.42 -6.50
N HIS A 98 -6.10 7.47 -6.17
CA HIS A 98 -5.91 8.28 -4.98
C HIS A 98 -6.67 7.67 -3.81
N ALA A 99 -5.95 7.43 -2.71
CA ALA A 99 -6.48 6.97 -1.44
C ALA A 99 -7.20 5.61 -1.50
N ILE A 100 -6.49 4.50 -1.75
CA ILE A 100 -7.14 3.17 -1.80
C ILE A 100 -7.70 2.72 -0.43
N ASN A 101 -7.03 3.08 0.67
CA ASN A 101 -7.58 3.00 2.04
C ASN A 101 -7.86 4.41 2.57
N PRO A 102 -8.99 5.04 2.19
CA PRO A 102 -9.31 6.40 2.61
C PRO A 102 -9.66 6.48 4.10
N TYR A 103 -10.11 5.38 4.71
CA TYR A 103 -10.35 5.29 6.15
C TYR A 103 -9.05 5.45 6.93
N GLY A 104 -8.05 4.61 6.67
CA GLY A 104 -6.76 4.71 7.34
C GLY A 104 -6.11 6.07 7.11
N PHE A 105 -6.27 6.65 5.92
CA PHE A 105 -5.76 7.98 5.62
C PHE A 105 -6.39 9.06 6.52
N ALA A 106 -7.73 9.10 6.61
CA ALA A 106 -8.43 10.08 7.43
C ALA A 106 -8.21 9.88 8.93
N TRP A 107 -8.12 8.63 9.39
CA TRP A 107 -7.94 8.26 10.79
C TRP A 107 -6.48 8.17 11.24
N LEU A 108 -5.51 8.51 10.37
CA LEU A 108 -4.07 8.43 10.63
C LEU A 108 -3.60 7.01 11.03
N ARG A 109 -4.16 5.99 10.39
CA ARG A 109 -3.88 4.58 10.63
C ARG A 109 -3.20 3.93 9.44
N ARG A 110 -2.43 2.88 9.71
CA ARG A 110 -1.93 1.98 8.66
C ARG A 110 -3.08 1.16 8.08
N GLU A 111 -3.93 0.64 8.96
CA GLU A 111 -5.03 -0.29 8.66
C GLU A 111 -6.28 0.42 8.14
N ASN A 112 -7.22 -0.35 7.61
CA ASN A 112 -8.53 0.12 7.16
C ASN A 112 -9.58 0.12 8.31
N GLU A 113 -10.85 0.33 7.97
CA GLU A 113 -12.00 0.33 8.87
C GLU A 113 -12.20 -0.97 9.66
N ASP A 114 -11.75 -2.09 9.12
CA ASP A 114 -11.87 -3.43 9.70
C ASP A 114 -10.64 -3.83 10.53
N ASN A 115 -9.74 -2.88 10.81
CA ASN A 115 -8.41 -3.13 11.38
C ASN A 115 -7.54 -4.07 10.51
N VAL A 116 -7.79 -4.11 9.20
CA VAL A 116 -7.03 -4.93 8.26
C VAL A 116 -5.86 -4.13 7.69
N ASP A 117 -4.65 -4.70 7.77
CA ASP A 117 -3.52 -4.29 6.95
C ASP A 117 -3.84 -4.69 5.50
N LEU A 118 -4.19 -3.69 4.68
CA LEU A 118 -4.60 -3.89 3.30
C LEU A 118 -3.51 -4.61 2.47
N ASN A 119 -2.23 -4.40 2.80
CA ASN A 119 -1.10 -5.06 2.16
C ASN A 119 -0.89 -6.50 2.65
N ARG A 120 -1.87 -7.08 3.35
CA ARG A 120 -2.03 -8.51 3.66
C ARG A 120 -3.39 -9.05 3.19
N ASN A 121 -4.29 -8.23 2.64
CA ASN A 121 -5.66 -8.65 2.32
C ASN A 121 -5.82 -9.22 0.90
N PHE A 122 -4.79 -9.22 0.07
CA PHE A 122 -4.87 -9.74 -1.31
C PHE A 122 -4.48 -11.23 -1.35
N VAL A 123 -5.24 -12.03 -0.61
CA VAL A 123 -5.13 -13.50 -0.55
C VAL A 123 -6.38 -14.15 -1.12
N ASP A 124 -6.33 -15.47 -1.33
CA ASP A 124 -7.48 -16.24 -1.79
C ASP A 124 -8.49 -16.47 -0.64
N HIS A 125 -9.27 -15.42 -0.37
CA HIS A 125 -10.36 -15.43 0.60
C HIS A 125 -11.46 -16.43 0.22
N LYS A 126 -11.68 -16.68 -1.07
CA LYS A 126 -12.74 -17.58 -1.56
C LYS A 126 -12.52 -19.01 -1.09
N ASN A 127 -11.27 -19.46 -1.08
CA ASN A 127 -10.90 -20.81 -0.63
C ASN A 127 -10.33 -20.85 0.80
N ASN A 128 -10.39 -19.73 1.54
CA ASN A 128 -9.79 -19.58 2.88
C ASN A 128 -8.30 -20.01 2.93
N ASN A 129 -7.55 -19.73 1.87
CA ASN A 129 -6.13 -20.10 1.79
C ASN A 129 -5.28 -19.00 2.42
N TYR A 130 -5.24 -18.99 3.75
CA TYR A 130 -4.48 -18.02 4.53
C TYR A 130 -3.06 -18.50 4.82
N PRO A 131 -2.03 -17.65 4.64
CA PRO A 131 -0.67 -17.97 5.06
C PRO A 131 -0.59 -18.30 6.56
N GLU A 132 -0.08 -19.49 6.88
CA GLU A 132 0.25 -19.87 8.26
C GLU A 132 1.38 -19.01 8.82
N ASN A 133 1.37 -18.75 10.13
CA ASN A 133 2.38 -17.94 10.80
C ASN A 133 2.57 -18.40 12.25
N ASP A 134 2.96 -19.66 12.44
CA ASP A 134 2.98 -20.30 13.76
C ASP A 134 3.85 -19.55 14.78
N LEU A 135 4.98 -18.96 14.37
CA LEU A 135 5.83 -18.18 15.26
C LEU A 135 5.15 -16.89 15.76
N PHE A 136 4.17 -16.35 15.03
CA PHE A 136 3.39 -15.21 15.50
C PHE A 136 2.53 -15.57 16.72
N GLU A 137 2.08 -16.82 16.84
CA GLU A 137 1.31 -17.28 18.01
C GLU A 137 2.14 -17.25 19.30
N GLU A 138 3.47 -17.34 19.21
CA GLU A 138 4.36 -17.19 20.38
C GLU A 138 4.60 -15.72 20.76
N ILE A 139 4.26 -14.77 19.89
CA ILE A 139 4.54 -13.33 20.06
C ILE A 139 3.27 -12.52 20.37
N VAL A 140 2.11 -12.95 19.85
CA VAL A 140 0.89 -12.13 19.75
C VAL A 140 0.46 -11.47 21.05
N ASP A 141 0.50 -12.20 22.16
CA ASP A 141 0.04 -11.74 23.48
C ASP A 141 0.92 -10.61 24.05
N TYR A 142 2.11 -10.39 23.47
CA TYR A 142 3.06 -9.36 23.89
C TYR A 142 3.04 -8.12 22.98
N LEU A 143 2.33 -8.14 21.85
CA LEU A 143 2.38 -7.06 20.85
C LEU A 143 1.42 -5.91 21.12
N VAL A 144 0.22 -6.23 21.59
CA VAL A 144 -0.86 -5.26 21.78
C VAL A 144 -1.38 -5.40 23.21
N PRO A 145 -0.77 -4.69 24.18
CA PRO A 145 -1.24 -4.73 25.55
C PRO A 145 -2.55 -3.94 25.69
N ILE A 146 -3.33 -4.28 26.72
CA ILE A 146 -4.56 -3.55 27.07
C ILE A 146 -4.23 -2.09 27.44
N GLU A 147 -3.15 -1.89 28.19
CA GLU A 147 -2.61 -0.59 28.56
C GLU A 147 -1.13 -0.54 28.17
N TRP A 148 -0.71 0.58 27.58
CA TRP A 148 0.69 0.78 27.22
C TRP A 148 1.42 1.48 28.37
N ASP A 149 2.07 0.69 29.23
CA ASP A 149 2.88 1.15 30.36
C ASP A 149 4.30 0.54 30.33
N ASP A 150 5.14 0.93 31.29
CA ASP A 150 6.52 0.45 31.38
C ASP A 150 6.58 -1.08 31.57
N ALA A 151 5.63 -1.66 32.29
CA ALA A 151 5.58 -3.11 32.52
C ALA A 151 5.22 -3.89 31.26
N ALA A 152 4.26 -3.39 30.47
CA ALA A 152 3.91 -3.95 29.17
C ALA A 152 5.09 -3.86 28.20
N PHE A 153 5.82 -2.74 28.21
CA PHE A 153 7.02 -2.57 27.39
C PHE A 153 8.15 -3.54 27.79
N ASP A 154 8.43 -3.69 29.10
CA ASP A 154 9.42 -4.64 29.60
C ASP A 154 9.04 -6.11 29.29
N ASN A 155 7.75 -6.45 29.39
CA ASN A 155 7.23 -7.75 29.01
C ASN A 155 7.43 -8.02 27.51
N TYR A 156 7.13 -7.03 26.65
CA TYR A 156 7.39 -7.11 25.22
C TYR A 156 8.88 -7.32 24.92
N LEU A 157 9.77 -6.52 25.53
CA LEU A 157 11.22 -6.63 25.32
C LEU A 157 11.74 -8.01 25.76
N THR A 158 11.30 -8.49 26.92
CA THR A 158 11.70 -9.79 27.46
C THR A 158 11.24 -10.93 26.54
N ALA A 159 9.99 -10.87 26.06
CA ALA A 159 9.45 -11.87 25.14
C ALA A 159 10.19 -11.88 23.81
N ILE A 160 10.41 -10.71 23.20
CA ILE A 160 11.15 -10.59 21.94
C ILE A 160 12.60 -11.08 22.11
N GLN A 161 13.27 -10.73 23.20
CA GLN A 161 14.63 -11.22 23.47
C GLN A 161 14.66 -12.74 23.59
N SER A 162 13.74 -13.33 24.37
CA SER A 162 13.70 -14.78 24.57
C SER A 162 13.42 -15.54 23.26
N LEU A 163 12.54 -14.99 22.41
CA LEU A 163 12.26 -15.55 21.09
C LEU A 163 13.42 -15.37 20.12
N ASN A 164 14.13 -14.24 20.17
CA ASN A 164 15.34 -14.01 19.38
C ASN A 164 16.47 -14.98 19.79
N GLU A 165 16.62 -15.29 21.08
CA GLU A 165 17.57 -16.30 21.56
C GLU A 165 17.20 -17.71 21.09
N LYS A 166 15.91 -18.03 21.02
CA LYS A 166 15.39 -19.34 20.61
C LYS A 166 15.41 -19.57 19.09
N TYR A 167 15.02 -18.56 18.31
CA TYR A 167 14.75 -18.68 16.87
C TYR A 167 15.66 -17.81 15.99
N GLY A 168 16.36 -16.84 16.56
CA GLY A 168 17.10 -15.81 15.84
C GLY A 168 16.21 -14.61 15.46
N GLU A 169 16.85 -13.44 15.36
CA GLU A 169 16.18 -12.17 15.08
C GLU A 169 15.47 -12.14 13.72
N VAL A 170 16.09 -12.72 12.68
CA VAL A 170 15.53 -12.70 11.32
C VAL A 170 14.21 -13.48 11.24
N PRO A 171 14.10 -14.73 11.74
CA PRO A 171 12.80 -15.43 11.82
C PRO A 171 11.73 -14.69 12.63
N VAL A 172 12.06 -14.15 13.80
CA VAL A 172 11.11 -13.41 14.66
C VAL A 172 10.59 -12.17 13.94
N ARG A 173 11.50 -11.36 13.37
CA ARG A 173 11.13 -10.17 12.59
C ARG A 173 10.27 -10.56 11.38
N LYS A 174 10.59 -11.63 10.67
CA LYS A 174 9.77 -12.13 9.55
C LYS A 174 8.38 -12.53 10.03
N ALA A 175 8.25 -13.24 11.16
CA ALA A 175 6.96 -13.63 11.70
C ALA A 175 6.08 -12.42 12.03
N MET A 176 6.63 -11.37 12.66
CA MET A 176 5.89 -10.14 12.94
C MET A 176 5.38 -9.46 11.67
N HIS A 177 6.18 -9.39 10.60
CA HIS A 177 5.84 -8.63 9.38
C HIS A 177 5.07 -9.45 8.33
N LYS A 178 5.08 -10.79 8.40
CA LYS A 178 4.45 -11.66 7.39
C LYS A 178 2.94 -11.44 7.24
N GLY A 179 2.29 -10.94 8.29
CA GLY A 179 0.84 -10.88 8.42
C GLY A 179 0.26 -12.12 9.08
N GLN A 180 -0.99 -12.01 9.53
CA GLN A 180 -1.69 -13.07 10.25
C GLN A 180 -3.21 -12.93 10.07
N TYR A 181 -3.97 -14.01 10.28
CA TYR A 181 -5.40 -14.08 9.96
C TYR A 181 -6.26 -14.65 11.09
N LYS A 182 -5.69 -14.79 12.31
CA LYS A 182 -6.34 -15.41 13.47
C LYS A 182 -6.70 -14.39 14.57
N HIS A 183 -6.01 -13.26 14.61
CA HIS A 183 -6.05 -12.28 15.70
C HIS A 183 -6.52 -10.91 15.18
N PRO A 184 -7.83 -10.66 15.02
CA PRO A 184 -8.34 -9.43 14.41
C PRO A 184 -7.97 -8.14 15.16
N ASN A 185 -7.64 -8.24 16.44
CA ASN A 185 -7.26 -7.12 17.29
C ASN A 185 -5.74 -6.90 17.39
N SER A 186 -4.94 -7.65 16.62
CA SER A 186 -3.47 -7.55 16.64
C SER A 186 -2.94 -6.91 15.35
N ILE A 187 -1.64 -6.60 15.33
CA ILE A 187 -0.97 -5.97 14.20
C ILE A 187 -0.95 -6.88 12.96
N HIS A 188 -0.88 -6.25 11.78
CA HIS A 188 -0.76 -6.93 10.49
C HIS A 188 -1.84 -7.99 10.23
N TYR A 189 -3.04 -7.80 10.78
CA TYR A 189 -4.19 -8.64 10.49
C TYR A 189 -4.59 -8.51 9.02
N GLY A 190 -4.68 -9.62 8.30
CA GLY A 190 -5.00 -9.64 6.87
C GLY A 190 -6.48 -9.76 6.53
N GLY A 191 -7.37 -9.77 7.53
CA GLY A 191 -8.82 -9.86 7.31
C GLY A 191 -9.33 -11.29 7.11
N SER A 192 -10.62 -11.51 7.35
CA SER A 192 -11.29 -12.81 7.11
C SER A 192 -12.03 -12.87 5.78
N SER A 193 -12.05 -11.77 5.02
CA SER A 193 -12.63 -11.65 3.69
C SER A 193 -11.98 -10.48 2.94
N ALA A 194 -12.24 -10.37 1.63
CA ALA A 194 -11.81 -9.22 0.85
C ALA A 194 -12.52 -7.95 1.36
N THR A 195 -11.72 -6.96 1.78
CA THR A 195 -12.22 -5.68 2.31
C THR A 195 -12.85 -4.80 1.21
N TRP A 196 -13.52 -3.72 1.61
CA TRP A 196 -14.01 -2.70 0.67
C TRP A 196 -12.89 -2.17 -0.23
N SER A 197 -11.70 -1.91 0.33
CA SER A 197 -10.55 -1.39 -0.42
C SER A 197 -10.05 -2.39 -1.46
N ASN A 198 -9.98 -3.68 -1.10
CA ASN A 198 -9.61 -4.76 -2.02
C ASN A 198 -10.59 -4.87 -3.19
N THR A 199 -11.88 -5.02 -2.90
CA THR A 199 -12.92 -5.16 -3.93
C THR A 199 -13.05 -3.92 -4.82
N THR A 200 -12.80 -2.73 -4.26
CA THR A 200 -12.75 -1.47 -5.02
C THR A 200 -11.58 -1.45 -5.99
N LEU A 201 -10.38 -1.90 -5.57
CA LEU A 201 -9.24 -2.02 -6.47
C LEU A 201 -9.50 -3.03 -7.59
N GLU A 202 -10.05 -4.21 -7.27
CA GLU A 202 -10.40 -5.22 -8.26
C GLU A 202 -11.37 -4.65 -9.32
N LEU A 203 -12.37 -3.88 -8.87
CA LEU A 203 -13.30 -3.17 -9.76
C LEU A 203 -12.60 -2.10 -10.60
N ILE A 204 -11.67 -1.33 -10.05
CA ILE A 204 -10.87 -0.35 -10.78
C ILE A 204 -10.05 -1.04 -11.86
N CYS A 205 -9.27 -2.07 -11.50
CA CYS A 205 -8.46 -2.85 -12.43
C CYS A 205 -9.32 -3.46 -13.54
N SER A 206 -10.46 -4.06 -13.19
CA SER A 206 -11.40 -4.65 -14.15
C SER A 206 -12.00 -3.63 -15.13
N ASN A 207 -12.19 -2.39 -14.69
CA ASN A 207 -12.73 -1.32 -15.55
C ASN A 207 -11.67 -0.71 -16.46
N TYR A 208 -10.50 -0.40 -15.93
CA TYR A 208 -9.48 0.38 -16.64
C TYR A 208 -8.46 -0.48 -17.38
N LEU A 209 -8.15 -1.68 -16.87
CA LEU A 209 -7.03 -2.49 -17.39
C LEU A 209 -7.48 -3.63 -18.30
N LYS A 210 -8.78 -3.80 -18.53
CA LYS A 210 -9.35 -4.91 -19.34
C LYS A 210 -8.77 -5.03 -20.74
N GLN A 211 -8.41 -3.91 -21.36
CA GLN A 211 -7.84 -3.85 -22.71
C GLN A 211 -6.32 -3.67 -22.70
N SER A 212 -5.71 -3.51 -21.52
CA SER A 212 -4.27 -3.36 -21.40
C SER A 212 -3.57 -4.65 -21.82
N LYS A 213 -2.46 -4.50 -22.55
CA LYS A 213 -1.52 -5.58 -22.84
C LYS A 213 -0.43 -5.65 -21.78
N ARG A 214 -0.09 -4.50 -21.19
CA ARG A 214 0.90 -4.35 -20.12
C ARG A 214 0.39 -3.34 -19.11
N ALA A 215 0.46 -3.70 -17.84
CA ALA A 215 0.21 -2.79 -16.74
C ALA A 215 1.36 -2.89 -15.73
N ALA A 216 1.89 -1.75 -15.29
CA ALA A 216 2.88 -1.68 -14.22
C ALA A 216 2.30 -0.86 -13.09
N MET A 217 2.26 -1.43 -11.88
CA MET A 217 1.71 -0.78 -10.70
C MET A 217 2.84 -0.30 -9.79
N ILE A 218 2.76 0.99 -9.42
CA ILE A 218 3.61 1.63 -8.42
C ILE A 218 2.72 1.91 -7.22
N ASP A 219 2.91 1.16 -6.15
CA ASP A 219 2.25 1.40 -4.87
C ASP A 219 3.16 2.20 -3.95
N ILE A 220 2.76 3.43 -3.63
CA ILE A 220 3.60 4.36 -2.88
C ILE A 220 3.53 4.01 -1.40
N HIS A 221 4.69 3.69 -0.83
CA HIS A 221 4.90 3.51 0.60
C HIS A 221 5.97 4.46 1.15
N THR A 222 5.96 4.65 2.46
CA THR A 222 6.96 5.39 3.23
C THR A 222 7.45 4.56 4.42
N GLY A 223 8.52 5.01 5.09
CA GLY A 223 9.00 4.43 6.35
C GLY A 223 10.22 3.51 6.23
N LEU A 224 10.69 3.21 5.02
CA LEU A 224 11.94 2.50 4.77
C LEU A 224 13.00 3.42 4.14
N GLY A 225 14.26 3.16 4.48
CA GLY A 225 15.41 3.84 3.87
C GLY A 225 15.68 5.26 4.43
N PRO A 226 16.68 5.95 3.87
CA PRO A 226 17.02 7.32 4.25
C PRO A 226 15.88 8.30 3.93
N TYR A 227 15.78 9.37 4.74
CA TYR A 227 14.79 10.43 4.50
C TYR A 227 14.95 11.06 3.11
N GLY A 228 13.85 11.15 2.36
CA GLY A 228 13.81 11.74 1.03
C GLY A 228 14.39 10.87 -0.09
N TYR A 229 14.78 9.62 0.22
CA TYR A 229 15.23 8.66 -0.77
C TYR A 229 14.09 7.70 -1.15
N GLY A 230 13.82 7.55 -2.45
CA GLY A 230 12.88 6.58 -2.97
C GLY A 230 13.60 5.29 -3.34
N GLU A 231 13.11 4.15 -2.85
CA GLU A 231 13.60 2.82 -3.23
C GLU A 231 12.52 2.09 -4.03
N LEU A 232 12.88 1.58 -5.21
CA LEU A 232 11.98 0.76 -6.01
C LEU A 232 12.10 -0.70 -5.58
N MET A 233 10.96 -1.34 -5.35
CA MET A 233 10.91 -2.67 -4.75
C MET A 233 9.93 -3.56 -5.50
N THR A 234 10.30 -4.82 -5.71
CA THR A 234 9.43 -5.85 -6.30
C THR A 234 9.51 -7.15 -5.50
N PRO A 235 8.38 -7.87 -5.31
CA PRO A 235 8.42 -9.20 -4.70
C PRO A 235 9.11 -10.24 -5.60
N SER A 236 9.20 -9.97 -6.90
CA SER A 236 9.82 -10.86 -7.90
C SER A 236 11.34 -10.98 -7.68
N LYS A 237 11.90 -12.15 -7.98
CA LYS A 237 13.33 -12.45 -7.80
C LYS A 237 14.12 -12.20 -9.09
N PRO A 238 15.43 -11.92 -9.00
CA PRO A 238 16.30 -11.90 -10.17
C PRO A 238 16.17 -13.19 -11.00
N GLY A 239 16.00 -13.02 -12.32
CA GLY A 239 15.75 -14.13 -13.26
C GLY A 239 14.28 -14.54 -13.41
N GLU A 240 13.36 -13.91 -12.67
CA GLU A 240 11.93 -14.01 -12.96
C GLU A 240 11.51 -12.92 -13.97
N PRO A 241 10.57 -13.21 -14.89
CA PRO A 241 10.22 -12.27 -15.97
C PRO A 241 9.78 -10.87 -15.50
N VAL A 242 9.15 -10.77 -14.33
CA VAL A 242 8.70 -9.48 -13.78
C VAL A 242 9.88 -8.67 -13.24
N PHE A 243 10.83 -9.31 -12.56
CA PHE A 243 12.05 -8.62 -12.11
C PHE A 243 12.86 -8.13 -13.31
N ASP A 244 13.10 -9.00 -14.29
CA ASP A 244 13.91 -8.67 -15.46
C ASP A 244 13.28 -7.51 -16.25
N PHE A 245 11.95 -7.50 -16.38
CA PHE A 245 11.21 -6.39 -16.99
C PHE A 245 11.42 -5.04 -16.28
N PHE A 246 11.40 -5.02 -14.93
CA PHE A 246 11.66 -3.80 -14.19
C PHE A 246 13.15 -3.43 -14.16
N PHE A 247 14.04 -4.41 -14.18
CA PHE A 247 15.48 -4.19 -14.27
C PHE A 247 15.84 -3.54 -15.61
N ASP A 248 15.18 -3.92 -16.71
CA ASP A 248 15.34 -3.25 -18.01
C ASP A 248 14.93 -1.77 -17.98
N TRP A 249 14.05 -1.35 -17.07
CA TRP A 249 13.60 0.04 -16.92
C TRP A 249 14.45 0.85 -15.95
N TYR A 250 14.78 0.26 -14.80
CA TYR A 250 15.35 0.99 -13.66
C TYR A 250 16.79 0.58 -13.33
N GLY A 251 17.33 -0.45 -13.99
CA GLY A 251 18.68 -0.95 -13.75
C GLY A 251 18.89 -1.33 -12.28
N ASP A 252 19.99 -0.88 -11.70
CA ASP A 252 20.36 -1.21 -10.31
C ASP A 252 19.47 -0.51 -9.25
N GLU A 253 18.51 0.33 -9.64
CA GLU A 253 17.60 1.00 -8.70
C GLU A 253 16.45 0.10 -8.22
N ILE A 254 16.16 -1.02 -8.90
CA ILE A 254 15.10 -1.97 -8.49
C ILE A 254 15.67 -3.09 -7.60
N HIS A 255 15.07 -3.27 -6.42
CA HIS A 255 15.46 -4.31 -5.48
C HIS A 255 14.38 -5.37 -5.28
N SER A 256 14.81 -6.64 -5.19
CA SER A 256 13.92 -7.73 -4.84
C SER A 256 13.74 -7.83 -3.33
N THR A 257 12.49 -7.79 -2.87
CA THR A 257 12.15 -7.89 -1.44
C THR A 257 12.32 -9.30 -0.90
N THR A 258 12.54 -10.28 -1.77
CA THR A 258 12.67 -11.70 -1.42
C THR A 258 14.11 -12.23 -1.58
N ALA A 259 15.00 -11.46 -2.21
CA ALA A 259 16.42 -11.78 -2.37
C ALA A 259 17.34 -11.17 -1.29
N GLY A 260 16.77 -10.50 -0.27
CA GLY A 260 17.54 -9.93 0.85
C GLY A 260 18.29 -8.64 0.53
N ALA A 261 18.04 -8.03 -0.64
CA ALA A 261 18.64 -6.76 -1.04
C ALA A 261 18.01 -5.54 -0.34
N SER A 262 16.83 -5.71 0.27
CA SER A 262 16.11 -4.64 0.98
C SER A 262 15.86 -4.97 2.45
N LEU A 263 15.68 -3.94 3.28
CA LEU A 263 15.27 -4.08 4.68
C LEU A 263 13.85 -4.69 4.83
N TYR A 264 13.01 -4.52 3.82
CA TYR A 264 11.71 -5.18 3.72
C TYR A 264 11.85 -6.67 3.39
N ALA A 265 11.09 -7.52 4.07
CA ALA A 265 11.16 -8.97 3.89
C ALA A 265 10.03 -9.55 2.99
N GLY A 266 9.23 -8.70 2.34
CA GLY A 266 8.04 -9.12 1.60
C GLY A 266 6.87 -9.51 2.50
N SER A 267 5.66 -9.56 1.93
CA SER A 267 4.47 -10.11 2.58
C SER A 267 3.68 -11.02 1.63
N LYS A 268 3.08 -12.09 2.16
CA LYS A 268 2.08 -12.86 1.42
C LYS A 268 0.74 -12.12 1.58
N GLY A 269 0.04 -11.86 0.48
CA GLY A 269 -1.19 -11.06 0.48
C GLY A 269 -0.99 -9.57 0.18
N SER A 270 0.17 -9.18 -0.33
CA SER A 270 0.44 -7.81 -0.78
C SER A 270 -0.49 -7.43 -1.93
N ILE A 271 -0.84 -6.14 -2.02
CA ILE A 271 -1.55 -5.56 -3.18
C ILE A 271 -0.83 -5.81 -4.52
N LEU A 272 0.48 -6.05 -4.50
CA LEU A 272 1.28 -6.40 -5.68
C LEU A 272 1.23 -7.89 -6.04
N ALA A 273 0.65 -8.73 -5.17
CA ALA A 273 0.54 -10.18 -5.35
C ALA A 273 -0.88 -10.66 -5.70
N GLY A 274 -1.87 -9.76 -5.60
CA GLY A 274 -3.29 -10.02 -5.87
C GLY A 274 -3.70 -9.85 -7.31
#